data_AF-A0A7L4NQG7-F1
#
_entry.id   AF-A0A7L4NQG7-F1
#
_cell.length_a   1.000
_cell.length_b   1.000
_cell.length_c   1.000
_cell.angle_alpha   90.00
_cell.angle_beta   90.00
_cell.angle_gamma   90.00
#
_symmetry.space_group_name_H-M   'P 1'
#
loop_
_entity.id
_entity.type
_entity.pdbx_description
1 polymer ?
#
loop_
_entity_poly.entity_id
_entity_poly.type
_entity_poly.pdbx_seq_one_letter_code
_entity_poly.pdbx_strand_id
1 'polypeptide(L)'
;QQEEMGQNGVVPLFELICTSFLRFKPKWLPRFVELTQQYVSISWAYSSKEGPEGRVPLYKRALGVLSRKSKHSEADDEMELELLLCSKRPKAVLQALHLLIRLKRWQRVVEVAEKFSKLSPLLNKEIFTTLLAEFAQHRELDPYLDTLWPLCPAELAASDILTVVLQHLPRSQEDPVPFSSEGNQLTVGLLKPLLQRVVQRPCVQDDIYSDALQSPTFPPPTPPREHKIPSKAAADDAPQPPMARTSSPSTLVQGDTA
;
A
#
# COMPACT_ATOMS: atom_id res chain seq x y z
N GLN A 1 13.95 -32.21 2.08
CA GLN A 1 13.53 -31.69 0.77
C GLN A 1 14.52 -30.63 0.36
N GLN A 2 15.09 -30.80 -0.81
CA GLN A 2 16.33 -30.22 -1.30
C GLN A 2 15.94 -29.50 -2.58
N GLU A 3 15.87 -28.18 -2.57
CA GLU A 3 15.50 -27.40 -3.75
C GLU A 3 16.45 -26.22 -3.95
N GLU A 4 17.02 -26.22 -5.16
CA GLU A 4 17.87 -25.23 -5.81
C GLU A 4 19.26 -24.97 -5.23
N MET A 5 20.10 -26.01 -5.26
CA MET A 5 21.51 -25.82 -5.57
C MET A 5 21.59 -25.48 -7.07
N GLY A 6 21.98 -24.25 -7.42
CA GLY A 6 22.27 -23.89 -8.81
C GLY A 6 23.25 -24.89 -9.42
N GLN A 7 23.03 -25.22 -10.70
CA GLN A 7 23.58 -26.36 -11.45
C GLN A 7 25.12 -26.46 -11.53
N ASN A 8 25.91 -25.73 -10.74
CA ASN A 8 27.37 -25.83 -10.71
C ASN A 8 28.02 -25.71 -9.31
N GLY A 9 27.24 -25.69 -8.20
CA GLY A 9 27.81 -25.53 -6.86
C GLY A 9 28.49 -24.18 -6.58
N VAL A 10 28.48 -23.26 -7.55
CA VAL A 10 28.98 -21.89 -7.42
C VAL A 10 27.91 -21.06 -6.72
N VAL A 11 28.24 -20.53 -5.55
CA VAL A 11 27.38 -19.58 -4.81
C VAL A 11 27.52 -18.21 -5.48
N PRO A 12 26.43 -17.52 -5.85
CA PRO A 12 26.56 -16.21 -6.49
C PRO A 12 27.18 -15.20 -5.53
N LEU A 13 27.85 -14.19 -6.09
CA LEU A 13 28.64 -13.22 -5.32
C LEU A 13 27.82 -12.52 -4.23
N PHE A 14 26.55 -12.21 -4.52
CA PHE A 14 25.64 -11.60 -3.56
C PHE A 14 25.46 -12.47 -2.31
N GLU A 15 25.15 -13.76 -2.47
CA GLU A 15 24.98 -14.71 -1.37
C GLU A 15 26.27 -14.93 -0.60
N LEU A 16 27.42 -14.92 -1.29
CA LEU A 16 28.73 -15.02 -0.65
C LEU A 16 29.00 -13.80 0.25
N ILE A 17 28.70 -12.59 -0.24
CA ILE A 17 28.81 -11.35 0.55
C ILE A 17 27.83 -11.38 1.72
N CYS A 18 26.58 -11.82 1.52
CA CYS A 18 25.60 -11.97 2.59
C CYS A 18 26.10 -12.92 3.68
N THR A 19 26.66 -14.07 3.29
CA THR A 19 27.25 -15.05 4.21
C THR A 19 28.42 -14.45 5.00
N SER A 20 29.28 -13.67 4.33
CA SER A 20 30.38 -12.96 4.98
C SER A 20 29.88 -11.95 6.01
N PHE A 21 28.87 -11.13 5.66
CA PHE A 21 28.27 -10.20 6.61
C PHE A 21 27.66 -10.90 7.81
N LEU A 22 26.89 -11.97 7.61
CA LEU A 22 26.31 -12.74 8.71
C LEU A 22 27.38 -13.28 9.67
N ARG A 23 28.56 -13.65 9.16
CA ARG A 23 29.66 -14.18 9.96
C ARG A 23 30.46 -13.10 10.71
N PHE A 24 30.74 -11.96 10.07
CA PHE A 24 31.69 -10.98 10.60
C PHE A 24 31.05 -9.67 11.07
N LYS A 25 29.99 -9.19 10.40
CA LYS A 25 29.33 -7.90 10.67
C LYS A 25 27.82 -7.98 10.34
N PRO A 26 27.02 -8.72 11.12
CA PRO A 26 25.61 -8.99 10.80
C PRO A 26 24.78 -7.71 10.67
N LYS A 27 25.04 -6.72 11.54
CA LYS A 27 24.34 -5.40 11.54
C LYS A 27 24.48 -4.63 10.22
N TRP A 28 25.45 -4.97 9.37
CA TRP A 28 25.68 -4.27 8.10
C TRP A 28 24.86 -4.87 6.96
N LEU A 29 24.37 -6.11 7.12
CA LEU A 29 23.66 -6.82 6.07
C LEU A 29 22.39 -6.09 5.61
N PRO A 30 21.47 -5.65 6.49
CA PRO A 30 20.24 -4.98 6.03
C PRO A 30 20.55 -3.70 5.25
N ARG A 31 21.53 -2.91 5.72
CA ARG A 31 21.94 -1.67 5.04
C ARG A 31 22.60 -1.93 3.69
N PHE A 32 23.44 -2.96 3.62
CA PHE A 32 24.03 -3.41 2.36
C PHE A 32 22.95 -3.84 1.35
N VAL A 33 21.97 -4.65 1.78
CA VAL A 33 20.86 -5.08 0.93
C VAL A 33 20.02 -3.89 0.48
N GLU A 34 19.68 -2.96 1.38
CA GLU A 34 18.92 -1.75 1.04
C GLU A 34 19.64 -0.91 -0.02
N LEU A 35 20.93 -0.63 0.17
CA LEU A 35 21.72 0.18 -0.76
C LEU A 35 21.89 -0.52 -2.12
N THR A 36 22.11 -1.83 -2.11
CA THR A 36 22.24 -2.62 -3.34
C THR A 36 20.92 -2.63 -4.11
N GLN A 37 19.78 -2.77 -3.41
CA GLN A 37 18.46 -2.69 -4.03
C GLN A 37 18.20 -1.31 -4.67
N GLN A 38 18.58 -0.23 -3.97
CA GLN A 38 18.45 1.12 -4.49
C GLN A 38 19.33 1.34 -5.73
N TYR A 39 20.59 0.91 -5.68
CA TYR A 39 21.54 1.04 -6.78
C TYR A 39 21.08 0.26 -8.02
N VAL A 40 20.68 -1.00 -7.85
CA VAL A 40 20.13 -1.83 -8.95
C VAL A 40 18.90 -1.18 -9.58
N SER A 41 18.04 -0.56 -8.77
CA SER A 41 16.84 0.13 -9.28
C SER A 41 17.17 1.40 -10.10
N ILE A 42 18.30 2.06 -9.81
CA ILE A 42 18.72 3.31 -10.47
C ILE A 42 19.61 3.03 -11.70
N SER A 43 20.59 2.14 -11.57
CA SER A 43 21.66 1.95 -12.57
C SER A 43 21.41 0.80 -13.54
N TRP A 44 20.52 -0.15 -13.24
CA TRP A 44 20.29 -1.37 -14.05
C TRP A 44 18.86 -1.51 -14.59
N ALA A 45 18.17 -0.41 -14.89
CA ALA A 45 16.89 -0.45 -15.60
C ALA A 45 16.98 -1.07 -17.02
N TYR A 46 18.19 -1.22 -17.57
CA TYR A 46 18.43 -1.64 -18.96
C TYR A 46 19.23 -2.95 -19.14
N SER A 47 19.67 -3.63 -18.08
CA SER A 47 20.46 -4.87 -18.21
C SER A 47 19.90 -6.03 -17.40
N SER A 48 19.44 -7.02 -18.16
CA SER A 48 19.25 -8.44 -17.82
C SER A 48 18.31 -8.78 -16.66
N LYS A 49 17.02 -8.94 -17.02
CA LYS A 49 16.12 -9.87 -16.32
C LYS A 49 16.29 -11.31 -16.81
N GLU A 50 17.25 -11.56 -17.70
CA GLU A 50 17.62 -12.89 -18.19
C GLU A 50 18.43 -13.63 -17.11
N GLY A 51 17.68 -14.31 -16.23
CA GLY A 51 18.22 -15.27 -15.28
C GLY A 51 17.27 -15.52 -14.10
N PRO A 52 17.26 -16.72 -13.52
CA PRO A 52 16.46 -17.00 -12.32
C PRO A 52 16.82 -16.07 -11.14
N GLU A 53 18.08 -15.64 -11.06
CA GLU A 53 18.60 -14.76 -9.99
C GLU A 53 18.09 -13.31 -10.03
N GLY A 54 17.73 -12.80 -11.22
CA GLY A 54 17.21 -11.43 -11.39
C GLY A 54 15.73 -11.29 -11.08
N ARG A 55 15.00 -12.40 -10.98
CA ARG A 55 13.55 -12.43 -10.69
C ARG A 55 13.28 -12.33 -9.19
N VAL A 56 14.19 -12.82 -8.35
CA VAL A 56 14.01 -12.85 -6.90
C VAL A 56 14.56 -11.56 -6.27
N PRO A 57 13.78 -10.87 -5.42
CA PRO A 57 14.25 -9.67 -4.74
C PRO A 57 15.45 -9.95 -3.85
N LEU A 58 16.43 -9.03 -3.81
CA LEU A 58 17.67 -9.21 -3.04
C LEU A 58 17.42 -9.52 -1.55
N TYR A 59 16.40 -8.91 -0.92
CA TYR A 59 16.06 -9.23 0.47
C TYR A 59 15.62 -10.69 0.64
N LYS A 60 14.88 -11.27 -0.32
CA LYS A 60 14.51 -12.70 -0.29
C LYS A 60 15.71 -13.61 -0.49
N ARG A 61 16.64 -13.22 -1.36
CA ARG A 61 17.91 -13.93 -1.53
C ARG A 61 18.73 -13.92 -0.24
N ALA A 62 18.82 -12.77 0.44
CA ALA A 62 19.48 -12.64 1.73
C ALA A 62 18.80 -13.48 2.83
N LEU A 63 17.46 -13.50 2.88
CA LEU A 63 16.70 -14.39 3.77
C LEU A 63 16.99 -15.87 3.48
N GLY A 64 17.12 -16.25 2.20
CA GLY A 64 17.50 -17.61 1.83
C GLY A 64 18.89 -18.03 2.34
N VAL A 65 19.83 -17.08 2.48
CA VAL A 65 21.12 -17.33 3.13
C VAL A 65 20.95 -17.53 4.63
N LEU A 66 20.10 -16.74 5.28
CA LEU A 66 19.80 -16.84 6.70
C LEU A 66 19.15 -18.20 7.05
N SER A 67 18.16 -18.65 6.26
CA SER A 67 17.43 -19.91 6.49
C SER A 67 18.29 -21.17 6.32
N ARG A 68 19.46 -21.09 5.68
CA ARG A 68 20.39 -22.22 5.55
C ARG A 68 21.16 -22.52 6.84
N LYS A 69 21.07 -21.64 7.83
CA LYS A 69 21.70 -21.82 9.14
C LYS A 69 20.86 -22.82 9.95
N SER A 70 21.51 -23.88 10.45
CA SER A 70 20.84 -25.04 11.07
C SER A 70 20.18 -24.79 12.43
N LYS A 71 20.38 -23.60 13.03
CA LYS A 71 19.77 -23.22 14.31
C LYS A 71 19.16 -21.84 14.18
N HIS A 72 17.83 -21.76 14.30
CA HIS A 72 17.10 -20.51 14.47
C HIS A 72 17.37 -19.96 15.87
N SER A 73 17.77 -18.70 15.94
CA SER A 73 18.00 -17.94 17.17
C SER A 73 17.21 -16.63 17.12
N GLU A 74 16.91 -16.04 18.27
CA GLU A 74 16.35 -14.66 18.36
C GLU A 74 17.14 -13.64 17.52
N ALA A 75 18.47 -13.80 17.42
CA ALA A 75 19.31 -12.94 16.59
C ALA A 75 19.04 -13.10 15.08
N ASP A 76 18.59 -14.29 14.67
CA ASP A 76 18.17 -14.56 13.29
C ASP A 76 16.77 -13.98 13.03
N ASP A 77 15.85 -14.02 14.00
CA ASP A 77 14.53 -13.39 13.88
C ASP A 77 14.64 -11.85 13.73
N GLU A 78 15.55 -11.24 14.49
CA GLU A 78 15.90 -9.81 14.36
C GLU A 78 16.51 -9.48 13.00
N MET A 79 17.35 -10.38 12.48
CA MET A 79 17.95 -10.21 11.16
C MET A 79 16.89 -10.32 10.06
N GLU A 80 16.01 -11.32 10.15
CA GLU A 80 14.88 -11.50 9.24
C GLU A 80 14.00 -10.26 9.26
N LEU A 81 13.68 -9.73 10.44
CA LEU A 81 12.89 -8.52 10.61
C LEU A 81 13.51 -7.34 9.87
N GLU A 82 14.79 -7.03 10.12
CA GLU A 82 15.46 -5.89 9.51
C GLU A 82 15.58 -6.06 7.98
N LEU A 83 15.79 -7.27 7.48
CA LEU A 83 15.78 -7.59 6.04
C LEU A 83 14.40 -7.40 5.39
N LEU A 84 13.32 -7.76 6.09
CA LEU A 84 11.96 -7.55 5.61
C LEU A 84 11.61 -6.07 5.56
N LEU A 85 11.93 -5.31 6.62
CA LEU A 85 11.66 -3.88 6.73
C LEU A 85 12.49 -3.06 5.73
N CYS A 86 13.73 -3.47 5.43
CA CYS A 86 14.57 -2.75 4.47
C CYS A 86 14.04 -2.84 3.02
N SER A 87 13.24 -3.87 2.71
CA SER A 87 12.71 -4.09 1.36
C SER A 87 11.68 -3.03 0.92
N LYS A 88 11.01 -2.38 1.89
CA LYS A 88 9.90 -1.42 1.70
C LYS A 88 8.72 -1.98 0.88
N ARG A 89 8.67 -3.29 0.61
CA ARG A 89 7.59 -3.91 -0.16
C ARG A 89 6.41 -4.23 0.75
N PRO A 90 5.16 -3.96 0.34
CA PRO A 90 3.98 -4.16 1.20
C PRO A 90 3.91 -5.55 1.85
N LYS A 91 4.13 -6.62 1.06
CA LYS A 91 4.09 -8.00 1.59
C LYS A 91 5.18 -8.31 2.61
N ALA A 92 6.38 -7.78 2.42
CA ALA A 92 7.48 -7.98 3.36
C ALA A 92 7.26 -7.18 4.65
N VAL A 93 6.71 -5.97 4.54
CA VAL A 93 6.33 -5.16 5.71
C VAL A 93 5.25 -5.87 6.54
N LEU A 94 4.22 -6.42 5.90
CA LEU A 94 3.20 -7.19 6.62
C LEU A 94 3.80 -8.46 7.26
N GLN A 95 4.72 -9.14 6.59
CA GLN A 95 5.44 -10.28 7.18
C GLN A 95 6.25 -9.86 8.42
N ALA A 96 6.97 -8.73 8.34
CA ALA A 96 7.69 -8.17 9.47
C ALA A 96 6.75 -7.81 10.64
N LEU A 97 5.59 -7.24 10.34
CA LEU A 97 4.58 -6.91 11.33
C LEU A 97 4.06 -8.16 12.06
N HIS A 98 3.70 -9.20 11.32
CA HIS A 98 3.27 -10.49 11.91
C HIS A 98 4.36 -11.14 12.74
N LEU A 99 5.63 -11.07 12.31
CA LEU A 99 6.76 -11.58 13.09
C LEU A 99 6.88 -10.82 14.42
N LEU A 100 6.79 -9.49 14.41
CA LEU A 100 6.82 -8.66 15.63
C LEU A 100 5.68 -8.95 16.59
N ILE A 101 4.47 -9.14 16.06
CA ILE A 101 3.27 -9.51 16.82
C ILE A 101 3.48 -10.88 17.49
N ARG A 102 3.95 -11.88 16.73
CA ARG A 102 4.26 -13.22 17.26
C ARG A 102 5.31 -13.18 18.36
N LEU A 103 6.30 -12.29 18.26
CA LEU A 103 7.32 -12.05 19.29
C LEU A 103 6.84 -11.12 20.42
N LYS A 104 5.60 -10.63 20.39
CA LYS A 104 4.99 -9.70 21.35
C LYS A 104 5.78 -8.41 21.58
N ARG A 105 6.44 -7.90 20.53
CA ARG A 105 7.27 -6.68 20.59
C ARG A 105 6.45 -5.44 20.24
N TRP A 106 5.44 -5.13 21.05
CA TRP A 106 4.40 -4.14 20.75
C TRP A 106 4.93 -2.72 20.47
N GLN A 107 5.96 -2.26 21.20
CA GLN A 107 6.60 -0.99 20.91
C GLN A 107 7.11 -0.92 19.46
N ARG A 108 7.79 -1.96 19.01
CA ARG A 108 8.34 -2.03 17.66
C ARG A 108 7.25 -2.21 16.60
N VAL A 109 6.17 -2.94 16.92
CA VAL A 109 4.97 -3.05 16.07
C VAL A 109 4.40 -1.66 15.77
N VAL A 110 4.23 -0.83 16.80
CA VAL A 110 3.68 0.52 16.68
C VAL A 110 4.59 1.43 15.85
N GLU A 111 5.91 1.40 16.10
CA GLU A 111 6.89 2.16 15.32
C GLU A 111 6.86 1.79 13.82
N VAL A 112 6.75 0.49 13.52
CA VAL A 112 6.64 0.00 12.14
C VAL A 112 5.30 0.41 11.54
N ALA A 113 4.19 0.28 12.27
CA ALA A 113 2.88 0.68 11.80
C ALA A 113 2.82 2.17 11.44
N GLU A 114 3.35 3.04 12.30
CA GLU A 114 3.39 4.48 12.06
C GLU A 114 4.29 4.85 10.86
N LYS A 115 5.44 4.18 10.72
CA LYS A 115 6.37 4.44 9.64
C LYS A 115 5.81 4.00 8.28
N PHE A 116 5.20 2.82 8.23
CA PHE A 116 4.83 2.17 6.96
C PHE A 116 3.38 2.45 6.54
N SER A 117 2.50 2.89 7.44
CA SER A 117 1.16 3.40 7.10
C SER A 117 1.21 4.57 6.10
N LYS A 118 2.26 5.40 6.17
CA LYS A 118 2.47 6.56 5.30
C LYS A 118 2.87 6.18 3.85
N LEU A 119 3.23 4.92 3.58
CA LEU A 119 3.68 4.51 2.24
C LEU A 119 2.53 4.31 1.25
N SER A 120 1.40 3.76 1.70
CA SER A 120 0.27 3.46 0.83
C SER A 120 -1.01 3.29 1.66
N PRO A 121 -2.15 3.84 1.22
CA PRO A 121 -3.43 3.70 1.94
C PRO A 121 -3.88 2.24 2.05
N LEU A 122 -3.60 1.41 1.03
CA LEU A 122 -3.92 -0.02 1.05
C LEU A 122 -3.09 -0.76 2.10
N LEU A 123 -1.79 -0.44 2.19
CA LEU A 123 -0.92 -1.01 3.21
C LEU A 123 -1.35 -0.54 4.61
N ASN A 124 -1.71 0.74 4.76
CA ASN A 124 -2.24 1.25 6.03
C ASN A 124 -3.49 0.50 6.47
N LYS A 125 -4.42 0.23 5.53
CA LYS A 125 -5.63 -0.55 5.83
C LYS A 125 -5.29 -1.92 6.39
N GLU A 126 -4.41 -2.66 5.71
CA GLU A 126 -4.00 -4.00 6.17
C GLU A 126 -3.25 -3.95 7.51
N ILE A 127 -2.33 -2.98 7.69
CA ILE A 127 -1.63 -2.80 8.98
C ILE A 127 -2.65 -2.54 10.09
N PHE A 128 -3.58 -1.61 9.89
CA PHE A 128 -4.56 -1.24 10.90
C PHE A 128 -5.52 -2.37 11.23
N THR A 129 -6.02 -3.10 10.23
CA THR A 129 -6.92 -4.25 10.46
C THR A 129 -6.21 -5.38 11.20
N THR A 130 -4.94 -5.68 10.89
CA THR A 130 -4.13 -6.63 11.66
C THR A 130 -4.00 -6.18 13.11
N LEU A 131 -3.65 -4.91 13.37
CA LEU A 131 -3.50 -4.41 14.74
C LEU A 131 -4.82 -4.39 15.51
N LEU A 132 -5.94 -4.11 14.83
CA LEU A 132 -7.27 -4.15 15.42
C LEU A 132 -7.67 -5.59 15.80
N ALA A 133 -7.29 -6.58 14.98
CA ALA A 133 -7.50 -7.99 15.27
C ALA A 133 -6.66 -8.46 16.48
N GLU A 134 -5.40 -8.00 16.57
CA GLU A 134 -4.55 -8.29 17.73
C GLU A 134 -5.04 -7.57 18.99
N PHE A 135 -5.52 -6.35 18.88
CA PHE A 135 -6.12 -5.61 19.99
C PHE A 135 -7.36 -6.31 20.56
N ALA A 136 -8.16 -6.95 19.70
CA ALA A 136 -9.31 -7.73 20.14
C ALA A 136 -8.93 -8.99 20.94
N GLN A 137 -7.72 -9.50 20.73
CA GLN A 137 -7.21 -10.74 21.36
C GLN A 137 -6.25 -10.48 22.53
N HIS A 138 -5.47 -9.41 22.47
CA HIS A 138 -4.37 -9.12 23.38
C HIS A 138 -4.47 -7.70 23.95
N ARG A 139 -4.60 -7.60 25.27
CA ARG A 139 -4.66 -6.32 26.01
C ARG A 139 -3.29 -5.64 26.18
N GLU A 140 -2.22 -6.27 25.71
CA GLU A 140 -0.86 -5.72 25.75
C GLU A 140 -0.69 -4.51 24.81
N LEU A 141 -1.62 -4.32 23.87
CA LEU A 141 -1.70 -3.17 22.95
C LEU A 141 -2.38 -1.93 23.56
N ASP A 142 -3.10 -2.07 24.67
CA ASP A 142 -3.87 -0.99 25.32
C ASP A 142 -3.02 0.27 25.64
N PRO A 143 -1.74 0.18 26.07
CA PRO A 143 -0.91 1.35 26.33
C PRO A 143 -0.56 2.17 25.07
N TYR A 144 -0.73 1.61 23.87
CA TYR A 144 -0.31 2.21 22.61
C TYR A 144 -1.47 2.81 21.81
N LEU A 145 -2.69 2.75 22.32
CA LEU A 145 -3.91 3.15 21.58
C LEU A 145 -3.89 4.59 21.07
N ASP A 146 -3.29 5.52 21.82
CA ASP A 146 -3.17 6.92 21.41
C ASP A 146 -2.36 7.09 20.12
N THR A 147 -1.44 6.17 19.85
CA THR A 147 -0.63 6.15 18.61
C THR A 147 -1.28 5.35 17.49
N LEU A 148 -2.13 4.36 17.82
CA LEU A 148 -2.79 3.49 16.85
C LEU A 148 -4.06 4.11 16.24
N TRP A 149 -4.87 4.78 17.05
CA TRP A 149 -6.12 5.39 16.58
C TRP A 149 -5.95 6.47 15.50
N PRO A 150 -4.90 7.30 15.51
CA PRO A 150 -4.59 8.19 14.40
C PRO A 150 -4.28 7.47 13.07
N LEU A 151 -3.83 6.22 13.11
CA LEU A 151 -3.54 5.43 11.91
C LEU A 151 -4.79 4.89 11.22
N CYS A 152 -5.97 5.01 11.85
CA CYS A 152 -7.23 4.49 11.31
C CYS A 152 -7.49 5.03 9.88
N PRO A 153 -7.54 4.16 8.86
CA PRO A 153 -7.86 4.51 7.48
C PRO A 153 -9.16 5.31 7.36
N ALA A 154 -9.24 6.17 6.34
CA ALA A 154 -10.40 7.02 6.11
C ALA A 154 -11.62 6.22 5.61
N GLU A 155 -11.36 5.10 4.94
CA GLU A 155 -12.36 4.24 4.30
C GLU A 155 -13.07 3.29 5.27
N LEU A 156 -12.54 3.12 6.48
CA LEU A 156 -13.12 2.22 7.48
C LEU A 156 -14.28 2.90 8.22
N ALA A 157 -15.46 2.31 8.12
CA ALA A 157 -16.63 2.72 8.90
C ALA A 157 -16.61 2.12 10.30
N ALA A 158 -17.42 2.68 11.22
CA ALA A 158 -17.59 2.14 12.56
C ALA A 158 -18.09 0.68 12.54
N SER A 159 -18.94 0.33 11.57
CA SER A 159 -19.43 -1.04 11.35
C SER A 159 -18.31 -2.02 11.01
N ASP A 160 -17.35 -1.60 10.19
CA ASP A 160 -16.23 -2.46 9.77
C ASP A 160 -15.31 -2.75 10.95
N ILE A 161 -15.02 -1.72 11.75
CA ILE A 161 -14.22 -1.84 12.96
C ILE A 161 -14.87 -2.82 13.94
N LEU A 162 -16.16 -2.65 14.21
CA LEU A 162 -16.91 -3.55 15.09
C LEU A 162 -16.94 -4.98 14.53
N THR A 163 -17.07 -5.14 13.22
CA THR A 163 -17.06 -6.46 12.56
C THR A 163 -15.73 -7.17 12.76
N VAL A 164 -14.61 -6.48 12.52
CA VAL A 164 -13.26 -7.05 12.73
C VAL A 164 -13.08 -7.43 14.19
N VAL A 165 -13.43 -6.55 15.13
CA VAL A 165 -13.33 -6.84 16.56
C VAL A 165 -14.15 -8.09 16.92
N LEU A 166 -15.42 -8.15 16.53
CA LEU A 166 -16.31 -9.28 16.83
C LEU A 166 -15.79 -10.61 16.26
N GLN A 167 -15.14 -10.58 15.09
CA GLN A 167 -14.55 -11.78 14.49
C GLN A 167 -13.34 -12.32 15.26
N HIS A 168 -12.59 -11.43 15.93
CA HIS A 168 -11.35 -11.75 16.62
C HIS A 168 -11.48 -11.82 18.14
N LEU A 169 -12.66 -11.60 18.71
CA LEU A 169 -12.87 -11.81 20.13
C LEU A 169 -12.63 -13.28 20.51
N PRO A 170 -11.98 -13.56 21.66
CA PRO A 170 -11.85 -14.91 22.16
C PRO A 170 -13.25 -15.52 22.34
N ARG A 171 -13.50 -16.67 21.73
CA ARG A 171 -14.76 -17.40 21.90
C ARG A 171 -14.81 -17.87 23.35
N SER A 172 -15.75 -17.33 24.14
CA SER A 172 -16.03 -17.81 25.50
C SER A 172 -16.33 -19.30 25.43
N GLN A 173 -15.39 -20.15 25.83
CA GLN A 173 -15.52 -21.60 25.70
C GLN A 173 -16.28 -22.23 26.87
N GLU A 174 -16.60 -21.48 27.93
CA GLU A 174 -17.40 -21.96 29.05
C GLU A 174 -18.49 -20.96 29.43
N ASP A 175 -19.57 -21.50 30.00
CA ASP A 175 -20.66 -20.72 30.59
C ASP A 175 -20.05 -19.66 31.50
N PRO A 176 -20.39 -18.37 31.31
CA PRO A 176 -19.80 -17.30 32.09
C PRO A 176 -20.21 -17.47 33.56
N VAL A 177 -19.30 -17.98 34.37
CA VAL A 177 -19.46 -17.95 35.82
C VAL A 177 -19.54 -16.48 36.21
N PRO A 178 -20.61 -16.03 36.89
CA PRO A 178 -20.69 -14.64 37.32
C PRO A 178 -19.46 -14.35 38.19
N PHE A 179 -18.73 -13.27 37.87
CA PHE A 179 -17.50 -12.83 38.53
C PHE A 179 -16.20 -13.59 38.19
N SER A 180 -16.11 -14.36 37.09
CA SER A 180 -14.81 -14.86 36.64
C SER A 180 -13.87 -13.70 36.31
N SER A 181 -12.83 -13.52 37.13
CA SER A 181 -11.86 -12.42 37.09
C SER A 181 -10.82 -12.59 35.98
N GLU A 182 -11.21 -13.13 34.82
CA GLU A 182 -10.40 -13.07 33.63
C GLU A 182 -10.51 -11.66 33.03
N GLY A 183 -9.77 -10.73 33.65
CA GLY A 183 -9.74 -9.29 33.32
C GLY A 183 -9.22 -8.93 31.92
N ASN A 184 -9.20 -9.88 30.99
CA ASN A 184 -8.75 -9.69 29.62
C ASN A 184 -9.89 -9.42 28.62
N GLN A 185 -11.14 -9.31 29.05
CA GLN A 185 -12.26 -9.03 28.16
C GLN A 185 -12.19 -7.61 27.59
N LEU A 186 -12.24 -7.47 26.26
CA LEU A 186 -12.31 -6.18 25.58
C LEU A 186 -13.59 -5.44 25.97
N THR A 187 -13.47 -4.20 26.45
CA THR A 187 -14.62 -3.36 26.77
C THR A 187 -14.88 -2.35 25.66
N VAL A 188 -16.16 -2.08 25.38
CA VAL A 188 -16.58 -1.05 24.41
C VAL A 188 -16.00 0.33 24.74
N GLY A 189 -15.71 0.57 26.03
CA GLY A 189 -15.08 1.82 26.49
C GLY A 189 -13.72 2.12 25.83
N LEU A 190 -12.92 1.10 25.50
CA LEU A 190 -11.62 1.28 24.87
C LEU A 190 -11.71 1.55 23.36
N LEU A 191 -12.79 1.08 22.73
CA LEU A 191 -13.11 1.39 21.33
C LEU A 191 -13.76 2.75 21.16
N LYS A 192 -14.35 3.33 22.21
CA LYS A 192 -15.08 4.59 22.16
C LYS A 192 -14.29 5.74 21.50
N PRO A 193 -13.01 6.00 21.82
CA PRO A 193 -12.25 7.07 21.17
C PRO A 193 -12.06 6.85 19.66
N LEU A 194 -11.88 5.59 19.24
CA LEU A 194 -11.77 5.23 17.83
C LEU A 194 -13.10 5.41 17.11
N LEU A 195 -14.19 4.88 17.67
CA LEU A 195 -15.53 4.97 17.07
C LEU A 195 -16.01 6.41 16.98
N GLN A 196 -15.78 7.23 18.03
CA GLN A 196 -16.08 8.65 18.00
C GLN A 196 -15.33 9.36 16.88
N ARG A 197 -14.03 9.08 16.69
CA ARG A 197 -13.26 9.65 15.59
C ARG A 197 -13.81 9.27 14.23
N VAL A 198 -14.21 8.01 14.04
CA VAL A 198 -14.72 7.53 12.74
C VAL A 198 -16.09 8.10 12.43
N VAL A 199 -16.96 8.24 13.42
CA VAL A 199 -18.31 8.83 13.26
C VAL A 199 -18.26 10.35 13.04
N GLN A 200 -17.29 11.04 13.64
CA GLN A 200 -17.14 12.50 13.49
C GLN A 200 -16.38 12.92 12.23
N ARG A 201 -15.87 11.98 11.42
CA ARG A 201 -15.24 12.32 10.15
C ARG A 201 -16.30 12.81 9.16
N PRO A 202 -16.08 13.95 8.48
CA PRO A 202 -16.90 14.32 7.34
C PRO A 202 -16.87 13.19 6.33
N CYS A 203 -18.03 12.61 6.01
CA CYS A 203 -18.12 11.73 4.87
C CYS A 203 -17.91 12.59 3.63
N VAL A 204 -16.94 12.28 2.77
CA VAL A 204 -16.66 13.04 1.53
C VAL A 204 -17.91 13.15 0.63
N GLN A 205 -18.90 12.29 0.82
CA GLN A 205 -20.19 12.36 0.13
C GLN A 205 -21.12 13.47 0.65
N ASP A 206 -20.99 13.90 1.91
CA ASP A 206 -21.83 14.95 2.50
C ASP A 206 -21.46 16.34 1.93
N ASP A 207 -20.19 16.55 1.55
CA ASP A 207 -19.74 17.78 0.89
C ASP A 207 -20.28 17.92 -0.54
N ILE A 208 -20.43 16.82 -1.28
CA ILE A 208 -20.95 16.84 -2.66
C ILE A 208 -22.45 17.17 -2.68
N TYR A 209 -23.20 16.66 -1.70
CA TYR A 209 -24.64 16.95 -1.57
C TYR A 209 -24.93 18.32 -0.97
N SER A 210 -24.09 18.81 -0.05
CA SER A 210 -24.26 20.16 0.51
C SER A 210 -23.96 21.25 -0.52
N ASP A 211 -22.99 21.07 -1.41
CA ASP A 211 -22.71 22.00 -2.52
C ASP A 211 -23.84 21.97 -3.58
N ALA A 212 -24.40 20.79 -3.87
CA ALA A 212 -25.54 20.64 -4.76
C ALA A 212 -26.84 21.28 -4.22
N LEU A 213 -27.01 21.36 -2.90
CA LEU A 213 -28.14 22.04 -2.25
C LEU A 213 -27.91 23.54 -2.04
N GLN A 214 -26.68 24.02 -2.21
CA GLN A 214 -26.32 25.44 -2.19
C GLN A 214 -26.32 26.10 -3.58
N SER A 215 -26.76 25.38 -4.62
CA SER A 215 -27.01 26.01 -5.93
C SER A 215 -28.09 27.11 -5.76
N PRO A 216 -27.83 28.36 -6.15
CA PRO A 216 -28.79 29.44 -5.97
C PRO A 216 -30.07 29.14 -6.78
N THR A 217 -31.22 29.15 -6.09
CA THR A 217 -32.57 28.86 -6.62
C THR A 217 -33.09 29.93 -7.60
N PHE A 218 -32.22 30.66 -8.29
CA PHE A 218 -32.63 31.65 -9.28
C PHE A 218 -32.23 31.17 -10.68
N PRO A 219 -33.19 31.09 -11.63
CA PRO A 219 -32.84 30.85 -13.02
C PRO A 219 -31.92 31.97 -13.49
N PRO A 220 -30.93 31.70 -14.36
CA PRO A 220 -30.09 32.74 -14.92
C PRO A 220 -30.99 33.79 -15.60
N PRO A 221 -30.74 35.09 -15.40
CA PRO A 221 -31.54 36.15 -16.01
C PRO A 221 -31.52 36.01 -17.53
N THR A 222 -32.70 36.12 -18.13
CA THR A 222 -32.92 35.96 -19.57
C THR A 222 -32.01 36.93 -20.34
N PRO A 223 -31.21 36.45 -21.32
CA PRO A 223 -30.34 37.32 -22.10
C PRO A 223 -31.15 38.37 -22.86
N PRO A 224 -30.65 39.61 -23.03
CA PRO A 224 -31.36 40.68 -23.72
C PRO A 224 -31.68 40.29 -25.17
N ARG A 225 -32.95 40.42 -25.57
CA ARG A 225 -33.35 40.31 -26.98
C ARG A 225 -32.82 41.54 -27.73
N GLU A 226 -31.84 41.35 -28.60
CA GLU A 226 -31.48 42.38 -29.58
C GLU A 226 -32.62 42.54 -30.60
N HIS A 227 -33.32 43.68 -30.54
CA HIS A 227 -34.23 44.09 -31.59
C HIS A 227 -33.42 44.64 -32.77
N LYS A 228 -33.16 43.79 -33.76
CA LYS A 228 -32.55 44.20 -35.04
C LYS A 228 -33.53 45.09 -35.82
N ILE A 229 -33.28 46.39 -35.79
CA ILE A 229 -33.98 47.39 -36.62
C ILE A 229 -33.66 47.09 -38.10
N PRO A 230 -34.66 46.99 -38.99
CA PRO A 230 -34.42 46.70 -40.39
C PRO A 230 -34.11 47.99 -41.16
N SER A 231 -32.88 48.15 -41.61
CA SER A 231 -32.53 49.15 -42.63
C SER A 231 -32.57 48.50 -44.00
N LYS A 232 -33.49 49.01 -44.83
CA LYS A 232 -33.81 48.59 -46.20
C LYS A 232 -33.12 49.50 -47.21
N ALA A 233 -32.75 48.89 -48.35
CA ALA A 233 -32.36 49.46 -49.65
C ALA A 233 -30.90 49.96 -49.76
N ALA A 234 -30.15 49.71 -50.83
CA ALA A 234 -30.52 49.28 -52.19
C ALA A 234 -29.31 48.66 -52.93
N ALA A 235 -29.63 47.87 -53.96
CA ALA A 235 -28.91 47.70 -55.24
C ALA A 235 -27.49 47.09 -55.19
N ASP A 236 -27.05 46.23 -56.09
CA ASP A 236 -27.60 45.50 -57.23
C ASP A 236 -26.49 44.51 -57.63
N ASP A 237 -26.83 43.58 -58.52
CA ASP A 237 -25.93 42.84 -59.41
C ASP A 237 -25.37 41.46 -58.97
N ALA A 238 -25.60 40.50 -59.86
CA ALA A 238 -25.18 39.10 -59.83
C ALA A 238 -23.90 38.95 -60.72
N PRO A 239 -23.44 37.77 -61.21
CA PRO A 239 -23.62 36.38 -60.79
C PRO A 239 -22.28 35.57 -60.72
N GLN A 240 -22.39 34.30 -60.29
CA GLN A 240 -21.58 33.12 -60.71
C GLN A 240 -20.22 32.75 -60.03
N PRO A 241 -19.82 31.44 -60.13
CA PRO A 241 -19.08 30.66 -59.11
C PRO A 241 -17.59 30.43 -59.47
N PRO A 242 -16.86 29.60 -58.69
CA PRO A 242 -16.07 28.56 -59.37
C PRO A 242 -16.00 27.20 -58.67
N MET A 243 -15.89 26.18 -59.52
CA MET A 243 -15.52 24.81 -59.24
C MET A 243 -14.03 24.66 -58.85
N ALA A 244 -13.76 23.58 -58.09
CA ALA A 244 -12.72 22.56 -58.27
C ALA A 244 -11.24 22.97 -58.52
N ARG A 245 -10.31 22.27 -57.84
CA ARG A 245 -9.50 21.18 -58.42
C ARG A 245 -8.19 20.89 -57.62
N THR A 246 -8.00 19.58 -57.39
CA THR A 246 -6.74 18.79 -57.56
C THR A 246 -5.61 19.03 -56.53
N SER A 247 -4.80 18.06 -56.11
CA SER A 247 -4.32 16.84 -56.78
C SER A 247 -3.71 15.88 -55.74
N SER A 248 -3.91 14.57 -55.91
CA SER A 248 -2.90 13.56 -55.54
C SER A 248 -1.75 13.60 -56.56
N PRO A 249 -0.57 12.98 -56.29
CA PRO A 249 -0.40 11.60 -56.76
C PRO A 249 0.48 10.68 -55.88
N SER A 250 0.34 9.39 -56.17
CA SER A 250 1.01 8.19 -55.65
C SER A 250 2.43 7.97 -56.20
N THR A 251 3.21 7.11 -55.51
CA THR A 251 4.08 6.00 -56.02
C THR A 251 4.73 5.32 -54.81
N LEU A 252 4.56 4.03 -54.46
CA LEU A 252 4.79 2.71 -55.11
C LEU A 252 6.25 2.20 -55.04
N VAL A 253 6.38 0.91 -54.66
CA VAL A 253 7.46 -0.09 -54.91
C VAL A 253 8.54 -0.22 -53.81
N GLN A 254 9.06 -1.38 -53.36
CA GLN A 254 8.76 -2.83 -53.35
C GLN A 254 10.02 -3.50 -52.73
N GLY A 255 9.94 -4.72 -52.18
CA GLY A 255 11.15 -5.53 -51.97
C GLY A 255 11.03 -6.68 -50.97
N ASP A 256 10.54 -7.83 -51.43
CA ASP A 256 10.76 -9.14 -50.81
C ASP A 256 12.21 -9.60 -50.97
N THR A 257 12.70 -10.44 -50.07
CA THR A 257 13.59 -11.57 -50.42
C THR A 257 13.52 -12.66 -49.36
N ALA A 258 13.30 -13.88 -49.85
CA ALA A 258 13.61 -15.14 -49.19
C ALA A 258 15.07 -15.52 -49.47
#